data_AF-A0A939WYZ2-F1
#
_entry.id   AF-A0A939WYZ2-F1
#
_cell.length_a   1.000
_cell.length_b   1.000
_cell.length_c   1.000
_cell.angle_alpha   90.00
_cell.angle_beta   90.00
_cell.angle_gamma   90.00
#
_symmetry.space_group_name_H-M   'P 1'
#
loop_
_entity.id
_entity.type
_entity.pdbx_description
1 polymer ?
#
loop_
_entity_poly.entity_id
_entity_poly.type
_entity_poly.pdbx_seq_one_letter_code
_entity_poly.pdbx_strand_id
1 'polypeptide(L)'
;LKPGRTMNCWWCSTQRRTELNNYAIANGFNKIALGHHLDDILETLLMNALNKGQLSTMPPRLAYNKYPVTVIRPLCMAPVTMIQEHAAQQGYIASTCTCSYQDNSGRKEARKRLEALTNGNIAEKQRLFNALRNVRMEYLTYPYTDKGAD
;
A
#
# COMPACT_ATOMS: atom_id res chain seq x y z
N LEU A 1 -13.58 -20.32 -4.49
CA LEU A 1 -13.52 -19.69 -5.83
C LEU A 1 -14.76 -20.13 -6.61
N LYS A 2 -15.33 -19.29 -7.48
CA LYS A 2 -16.39 -19.76 -8.39
C LYS A 2 -15.81 -20.83 -9.35
N PRO A 3 -16.62 -21.79 -9.85
CA PRO A 3 -16.16 -22.75 -10.85
C PRO A 3 -15.48 -22.04 -12.04
N GLY A 4 -14.35 -22.56 -12.51
CA GLY A 4 -13.57 -21.98 -13.63
C GLY A 4 -12.65 -20.80 -13.26
N ARG A 5 -12.53 -20.42 -11.99
CA ARG A 5 -11.59 -19.37 -11.54
C ARG A 5 -10.40 -19.99 -10.82
N THR A 6 -9.19 -19.65 -11.26
CA THR A 6 -7.94 -19.99 -10.56
C THR A 6 -7.61 -18.95 -9.49
N MET A 7 -6.93 -19.40 -8.43
CA MET A 7 -6.44 -18.52 -7.36
C MET A 7 -5.45 -17.52 -7.94
N ASN A 8 -5.63 -16.23 -7.65
CA ASN A 8 -4.67 -15.19 -8.03
C ASN A 8 -4.46 -14.20 -6.87
N CYS A 9 -3.36 -13.43 -6.96
CA CYS A 9 -2.96 -12.48 -5.93
C CYS A 9 -4.03 -11.41 -5.65
N TRP A 10 -4.77 -10.98 -6.67
CA TRP A 10 -5.83 -9.98 -6.53
C TRP A 10 -7.02 -10.51 -5.71
N TRP A 11 -7.47 -11.73 -6.00
CA TRP A 11 -8.56 -12.38 -5.27
C TRP A 11 -8.14 -12.67 -3.83
N CYS A 12 -6.94 -13.22 -3.61
CA CYS A 12 -6.41 -13.50 -2.27
C CYS A 12 -6.33 -12.22 -1.43
N SER A 13 -5.79 -11.13 -1.99
CA SER A 13 -5.71 -9.84 -1.31
C SER A 13 -7.09 -9.25 -0.98
N THR A 14 -8.07 -9.43 -1.86
CA THR A 14 -9.44 -8.99 -1.64
C THR A 14 -10.10 -9.81 -0.53
N GLN A 15 -10.03 -11.13 -0.60
CA GLN A 15 -10.62 -12.01 0.42
C GLN A 15 -9.99 -11.78 1.79
N ARG A 16 -8.66 -11.64 1.88
CA ARG A 16 -7.97 -11.37 3.15
C ARG A 16 -8.48 -10.09 3.81
N ARG A 17 -8.71 -9.03 3.03
CA ARG A 17 -9.29 -7.78 3.54
C ARG A 17 -10.72 -7.98 4.02
N THR A 18 -11.53 -8.76 3.30
CA THR A 18 -12.89 -9.12 3.74
C THR A 18 -12.86 -9.84 5.08
N GLU A 19 -12.04 -10.88 5.23
CA GLU A 19 -11.96 -11.65 6.48
C GLU A 19 -11.44 -10.81 7.66
N LEU A 20 -10.43 -9.96 7.44
CA LEU A 20 -9.93 -9.05 8.47
C LEU A 20 -11.04 -8.08 8.95
N ASN A 21 -11.84 -7.54 8.03
CA ASN A 21 -12.97 -6.68 8.39
C ASN A 21 -14.06 -7.46 9.15
N ASN A 22 -14.45 -8.64 8.66
CA ASN A 22 -15.44 -9.49 9.32
C ASN A 22 -15.02 -9.83 10.74
N TYR A 23 -13.76 -10.24 10.92
CA TYR A 23 -13.21 -10.55 12.23
C TYR A 23 -13.19 -9.31 13.14
N ALA A 24 -12.78 -8.15 12.63
CA ALA A 24 -12.77 -6.91 13.38
C ALA A 24 -14.17 -6.53 13.88
N ILE A 25 -15.17 -6.60 12.99
CA ILE A 25 -16.56 -6.29 13.32
C ILE A 25 -17.12 -7.28 14.34
N ALA A 26 -16.92 -8.59 14.13
CA ALA A 26 -17.43 -9.64 15.00
C ALA A 26 -16.89 -9.53 16.45
N ASN A 27 -15.69 -8.97 16.62
CA ASN A 27 -15.05 -8.80 17.92
C ASN A 27 -15.12 -7.36 18.46
N GLY A 28 -15.89 -6.47 17.82
CA GLY A 28 -16.06 -5.10 18.29
C GLY A 28 -14.83 -4.19 18.14
N PHE A 29 -13.86 -4.56 17.30
CA PHE A 29 -12.72 -3.71 16.98
C PHE A 29 -13.11 -2.59 16.01
N ASN A 30 -12.62 -1.38 16.27
CA ASN A 30 -12.89 -0.20 15.42
C ASN A 30 -11.75 0.12 14.43
N LYS A 31 -10.61 -0.58 14.52
CA LYS A 31 -9.41 -0.33 13.70
C LYS A 31 -8.70 -1.61 13.31
N ILE A 32 -8.11 -1.61 12.12
CA ILE A 32 -7.18 -2.66 11.64
C ILE A 32 -5.86 -2.00 11.29
N ALA A 33 -4.79 -2.38 11.97
CA ALA A 33 -3.43 -1.92 11.66
C ALA A 33 -2.79 -2.82 10.62
N LEU A 34 -2.39 -2.25 9.47
CA LEU A 34 -1.63 -2.95 8.44
C LEU A 34 -0.17 -2.51 8.50
N GLY A 35 0.75 -3.48 8.50
CA GLY A 35 2.20 -3.25 8.56
C GLY A 35 2.83 -2.70 7.28
N HIS A 36 2.07 -2.00 6.44
CA HIS A 36 2.61 -1.45 5.21
C HIS A 36 3.51 -0.25 5.50
N HIS A 37 4.74 -0.31 5.01
CA HIS A 37 5.78 0.68 5.26
C HIS A 37 5.90 1.73 4.14
N LEU A 38 6.87 2.66 4.24
CA LEU A 38 7.10 3.72 3.27
C LEU A 38 7.31 3.15 1.85
N ASP A 39 8.20 2.19 1.69
CA ASP A 39 8.51 1.61 0.38
C ASP A 39 7.28 0.92 -0.25
N ASP A 40 6.44 0.22 0.53
CA ASP A 40 5.19 -0.37 0.03
C ASP A 40 4.24 0.69 -0.58
N ILE A 41 4.20 1.88 0.03
CA ILE A 41 3.40 3.01 -0.46
C ILE A 41 3.92 3.50 -1.80
N LEU A 42 5.24 3.69 -1.89
CA LEU A 42 5.90 4.22 -3.08
C LEU A 42 5.90 3.20 -4.23
N GLU A 43 6.08 1.92 -3.94
CA GLU A 43 5.88 0.83 -4.91
C GLU A 43 4.45 0.88 -5.48
N THR A 44 3.45 1.01 -4.60
CA THR A 44 2.05 1.12 -5.02
C THR A 44 1.80 2.36 -5.86
N LEU A 45 2.40 3.50 -5.50
CA LEU A 45 2.35 4.73 -6.28
C LEU A 45 2.91 4.51 -7.69
N LEU A 46 4.11 3.95 -7.81
CA LEU A 46 4.72 3.70 -9.12
C LEU A 46 3.89 2.73 -9.96
N MET A 47 3.36 1.67 -9.36
CA MET A 47 2.46 0.74 -10.05
C MET A 47 1.20 1.44 -10.57
N ASN A 48 0.56 2.28 -9.77
CA ASN A 48 -0.66 2.98 -10.18
C ASN A 48 -0.36 4.07 -11.22
N ALA A 49 0.72 4.83 -11.04
CA ALA A 49 1.10 5.88 -11.97
C ALA A 49 1.45 5.32 -13.35
N LEU A 50 2.30 4.28 -13.39
CA LEU A 50 2.84 3.74 -14.64
C LEU A 50 1.90 2.76 -15.35
N ASN A 51 1.15 1.95 -14.59
CA ASN A 51 0.30 0.91 -15.21
C ASN A 51 -1.16 1.32 -15.32
N LYS A 52 -1.60 2.35 -14.58
CA LYS A 52 -3.02 2.80 -14.57
C LYS A 52 -3.19 4.29 -14.87
N GLY A 53 -2.11 5.06 -14.97
CA GLY A 53 -2.17 6.51 -15.15
C GLY A 53 -2.77 7.24 -13.94
N GLN A 54 -2.63 6.69 -12.72
CA GLN A 54 -3.24 7.24 -11.51
C GLN A 54 -2.18 7.60 -10.47
N LEU A 55 -2.15 8.85 -10.03
CA LEU A 55 -1.38 9.26 -8.85
C LEU A 55 -2.15 8.90 -7.58
N SER A 56 -2.07 7.63 -7.19
CA SER A 56 -2.85 7.13 -6.07
C SER A 56 -2.13 6.04 -5.27
N THR A 57 -2.49 5.97 -3.99
CA THR A 57 -2.12 4.89 -3.07
C THR A 57 -3.22 4.76 -2.01
N MET A 58 -3.19 3.71 -1.19
CA MET A 58 -4.08 3.62 -0.03
C MET A 58 -3.63 4.63 1.04
N PRO A 59 -4.49 5.56 1.50
CA PRO A 59 -4.07 6.57 2.47
C PRO A 59 -3.65 5.93 3.81
N PRO A 60 -2.83 6.63 4.63
CA PRO A 60 -2.43 6.14 5.95
C PRO A 60 -3.60 5.82 6.89
N ARG A 61 -4.72 6.53 6.73
CA ARG A 61 -5.99 6.27 7.40
C ARG A 61 -7.06 6.15 6.33
N LEU A 62 -7.71 4.99 6.26
CA LEU A 62 -8.82 4.72 5.35
C LEU A 62 -10.03 4.29 6.16
N ALA A 63 -11.04 5.16 6.24
CA ALA A 63 -12.35 4.81 6.79
C ALA A 63 -13.21 4.22 5.66
N TYR A 64 -13.84 3.07 5.90
CA TYR A 64 -14.81 2.51 4.96
C TYR A 64 -16.20 3.07 5.25
N ASN A 65 -16.91 3.55 4.24
CA ASN A 65 -18.29 4.01 4.42
C ASN A 65 -19.26 2.88 4.79
N LYS A 66 -18.96 1.65 4.35
CA LYS A 66 -19.82 0.46 4.53
C LYS A 66 -19.54 -0.32 5.81
N TYR A 67 -18.42 -0.07 6.48
CA TYR A 67 -17.99 -0.85 7.64
C TYR A 67 -17.55 0.09 8.76
N PRO A 68 -17.93 -0.17 10.03
CA PRO A 68 -17.53 0.67 11.17
C PRO A 68 -16.06 0.44 11.59
N VAL A 69 -15.18 0.14 10.64
CA VAL A 69 -13.78 -0.21 10.85
C VAL A 69 -12.89 0.70 10.01
N THR A 70 -11.88 1.28 10.64
CA THR A 70 -10.87 2.10 9.97
C THR A 70 -9.57 1.33 9.78
N VAL A 71 -9.06 1.26 8.55
CA VAL A 71 -7.72 0.75 8.29
C VAL A 71 -6.70 1.85 8.58
N ILE A 72 -5.66 1.52 9.35
CA ILE A 72 -4.54 2.41 9.64
C ILE A 72 -3.22 1.77 9.20
N ARG A 73 -2.26 2.60 8.81
CA ARG A 73 -0.91 2.20 8.38
C ARG A 73 0.15 2.91 9.23
N PRO A 74 0.42 2.42 10.46
CA PRO A 74 1.31 3.12 11.40
C PRO A 74 2.74 3.30 10.86
N LEU A 75 3.20 2.38 10.00
CA LEU A 75 4.55 2.38 9.44
C LEU A 75 4.68 3.18 8.14
N CYS A 76 3.66 3.97 7.74
CA CYS A 76 3.62 4.64 6.45
C CYS A 76 4.81 5.58 6.15
N MET A 77 5.53 6.05 7.16
CA MET A 77 6.71 6.90 7.02
C MET A 77 8.02 6.17 7.35
N ALA A 78 7.97 4.92 7.79
CA ALA A 78 9.13 4.13 8.15
C ALA A 78 9.72 3.45 6.90
N PRO A 79 10.99 3.71 6.55
CA PRO A 79 11.69 2.94 5.51
C PRO A 79 11.87 1.49 5.94
N VAL A 80 11.93 0.57 4.97
CA VAL A 80 12.15 -0.86 5.24
C VAL A 80 13.44 -1.12 6.03
N THR A 81 14.50 -0.36 5.76
CA THR A 81 15.80 -0.49 6.44
C THR A 81 15.68 -0.22 7.93
N MET A 82 14.99 0.84 8.33
CA MET A 82 14.74 1.17 9.73
C MET A 82 13.91 0.09 10.44
N ILE A 83 12.93 -0.50 9.76
CA ILE A 83 12.12 -1.60 10.31
C ILE A 83 12.99 -2.84 10.54
N GLN A 84 13.86 -3.17 9.59
CA GLN A 84 14.78 -4.30 9.69
C GLN A 84 15.80 -4.12 10.83
N GLU A 85 16.40 -2.93 10.93
CA GLU A 85 17.32 -2.58 12.02
C GLU A 85 16.63 -2.68 13.38
N HIS A 86 15.42 -2.11 13.51
CA HIS A 86 14.66 -2.20 14.74
C HIS A 86 14.31 -3.65 15.09
N ALA A 87 13.87 -4.45 14.11
CA ALA A 87 13.55 -5.86 14.33
C ALA A 87 14.76 -6.67 14.81
N ALA A 88 15.95 -6.41 14.25
CA ALA A 88 17.19 -7.04 14.70
C ALA A 88 17.56 -6.63 16.13
N GLN A 89 17.45 -5.34 16.47
CA GLN A 89 17.74 -4.83 17.81
C GLN A 89 16.80 -5.39 18.88
N GLN A 90 15.52 -5.59 18.54
CA GLN A 90 14.51 -6.13 19.46
C GLN A 90 14.48 -7.66 19.49
N GLY A 91 15.28 -8.34 18.66
CA GLY A 91 15.29 -9.80 18.58
C GLY A 91 14.01 -10.40 18.00
N TYR A 92 13.30 -9.67 17.12
CA TYR A 92 12.11 -10.20 16.45
C TYR A 92 12.49 -11.26 15.42
N ILE A 93 11.76 -12.38 15.43
CA ILE A 93 11.93 -13.44 14.44
C ILE A 93 11.23 -13.02 13.14
N ALA A 94 12.01 -12.80 12.09
CA ALA A 94 11.47 -12.60 10.75
C ALA A 94 10.91 -13.91 10.20
N SER A 95 9.63 -13.92 9.80
CA SER A 95 9.02 -15.02 9.06
C SER A 95 8.70 -14.57 7.64
N THR A 96 9.10 -15.38 6.66
CA THR A 96 8.75 -15.15 5.26
C THR A 96 7.78 -16.22 4.79
N CYS A 97 6.57 -15.83 4.42
CA CYS A 97 5.64 -16.73 3.75
C CYS A 97 5.94 -16.74 2.24
N THR A 98 6.33 -17.89 1.70
CA THR A 98 6.33 -18.14 0.25
C THR A 98 4.93 -18.54 -0.19
N CYS A 99 4.39 -17.90 -1.22
CA CYS A 99 3.08 -18.21 -1.77
C CYS A 99 3.25 -18.88 -3.12
N SER A 100 2.76 -20.11 -3.30
CA SER A 100 2.91 -20.86 -4.56
C SER A 100 2.20 -20.22 -5.76
N TYR A 101 1.30 -19.25 -5.51
CA TYR A 101 0.60 -18.46 -6.53
C TYR A 101 1.22 -17.06 -6.76
N GLN A 102 2.44 -16.82 -6.25
CA GLN A 102 3.16 -15.55 -6.44
C GLN A 102 3.64 -15.39 -7.90
N ASP A 103 2.84 -14.72 -8.70
CA ASP A 103 3.38 -13.91 -9.80
C ASP A 103 3.63 -12.48 -9.27
N ASN A 104 4.66 -12.33 -8.43
CA ASN A 104 4.99 -11.06 -7.78
C ASN A 104 5.87 -10.16 -8.67
N SER A 105 5.85 -10.38 -9.99
CA SER A 105 6.67 -9.68 -10.99
C SER A 105 6.47 -8.16 -10.91
N GLY A 106 5.22 -7.70 -10.85
CA GLY A 106 4.90 -6.26 -10.82
C GLY A 106 5.45 -5.52 -9.59
N ARG A 107 5.35 -6.09 -8.38
CA ARG A 107 5.89 -5.45 -7.16
C ARG A 107 7.42 -5.47 -7.14
N LYS A 108 8.03 -6.58 -7.58
CA LYS A 108 9.50 -6.68 -7.71
C LYS A 108 10.04 -5.61 -8.67
N GLU A 109 9.38 -5.43 -9.80
CA GLU A 109 9.74 -4.42 -10.79
C GLU A 109 9.52 -2.99 -10.26
N ALA A 110 8.41 -2.73 -9.57
CA ALA A 110 8.17 -1.43 -8.92
C ALA A 110 9.24 -1.10 -7.88
N ARG A 111 9.67 -2.08 -7.08
CA ARG A 111 10.77 -1.93 -6.12
C ARG A 111 12.08 -1.59 -6.83
N LYS A 112 12.42 -2.31 -7.90
CA LYS A 112 13.63 -2.04 -8.70
C LYS A 112 13.62 -0.62 -9.25
N ARG A 113 12.48 -0.15 -9.76
CA ARG A 113 12.31 1.23 -10.26
C ARG A 113 12.43 2.26 -9.15
N LEU A 114 11.84 2.00 -7.99
CA LEU A 114 11.95 2.89 -6.83
C LEU A 114 13.40 3.03 -6.39
N GLU A 115 14.14 1.92 -6.31
CA GLU A 115 15.57 1.94 -5.98
C GLU A 115 16.37 2.68 -7.04
N ALA A 116 16.11 2.46 -8.33
CA ALA A 116 16.80 3.19 -9.39
C ALA A 116 16.51 4.70 -9.38
N LEU A 117 15.28 5.11 -9.03
CA LEU A 117 14.88 6.52 -8.95
C LEU A 117 15.43 7.24 -7.73
N THR A 118 15.61 6.53 -6.62
CA THR A 118 15.99 7.12 -5.34
C THR A 118 17.43 6.81 -4.94
N ASN A 119 18.11 5.93 -5.69
CA ASN A 119 19.40 5.36 -5.35
C ASN A 119 19.48 4.84 -3.88
N GLY A 120 18.36 4.30 -3.37
CA GLY A 120 18.19 3.90 -1.97
C GLY A 120 18.14 5.02 -0.94
N ASN A 121 18.18 6.29 -1.35
CA ASN A 121 18.21 7.43 -0.47
C ASN A 121 16.86 7.64 0.24
N ILE A 122 16.88 7.57 1.57
CA ILE A 122 15.69 7.74 2.42
C ILE A 122 15.05 9.13 2.24
N ALA A 123 15.85 10.19 2.11
CA ALA A 123 15.32 11.54 1.93
C ALA A 123 14.60 11.69 0.57
N GLU A 124 15.06 11.00 -0.48
CA GLU A 124 14.38 10.98 -1.77
C GLU A 124 13.06 10.22 -1.72
N LYS A 125 13.03 9.06 -1.06
CA LYS A 125 11.80 8.31 -0.79
C LYS A 125 10.80 9.16 -0.01
N GLN A 126 11.25 9.88 1.01
CA GLN A 126 10.42 10.80 1.78
C GLN A 126 9.91 11.99 0.95
N ARG A 127 10.75 12.59 0.09
CA ARG A 127 10.32 13.63 -0.85
C ARG A 127 9.23 13.12 -1.80
N LEU A 128 9.37 11.92 -2.34
CA LEU A 128 8.36 11.30 -3.20
C LEU A 128 7.05 11.04 -2.44
N PHE A 129 7.13 10.58 -1.19
CA PHE A 129 5.95 10.44 -0.34
C PHE A 129 5.29 11.79 -0.04
N ASN A 130 6.08 12.84 0.22
CA ASN A 130 5.58 14.18 0.44
C ASN A 130 4.91 14.77 -0.79
N ALA A 131 5.37 14.43 -2.00
CA ALA A 131 4.76 14.87 -3.25
C ALA A 131 3.29 14.43 -3.37
N LEU A 132 2.91 13.29 -2.78
CA LEU A 132 1.50 12.84 -2.73
C LEU A 132 0.59 13.78 -1.95
N ARG A 133 1.14 14.60 -1.05
CA ARG A 133 0.40 15.55 -0.21
C ARG A 133 0.48 16.98 -0.74
N ASN A 134 1.47 17.26 -1.58
CA ASN A 134 1.82 18.60 -2.04
C ASN A 134 1.58 18.73 -3.56
N VAL A 135 0.37 18.38 -4.01
CA VAL A 135 0.00 18.46 -5.42
C VAL A 135 -0.39 19.90 -5.76
N ARG A 136 0.31 20.51 -6.74
CA ARG A 136 -0.01 21.83 -7.27
C ARG A 136 -1.03 21.72 -8.39
N MET A 137 -2.31 21.81 -8.03
CA MET A 137 -3.43 21.60 -8.95
C MET A 137 -3.40 22.55 -10.15
N GLU A 138 -2.88 23.77 -9.98
CA GLU A 138 -2.78 24.81 -10.99
C GLU A 138 -1.73 24.55 -12.08
N TYR A 139 -0.84 23.56 -11.88
CA TYR A 139 0.18 23.14 -12.86
C TYR A 139 -0.14 21.79 -13.52
N LEU A 140 -1.33 21.24 -13.29
CA LEU A 140 -1.76 20.01 -13.96
C LEU A 140 -2.21 20.31 -15.39
N THR A 141 -1.98 19.36 -16.30
CA THR A 141 -2.15 19.56 -17.76
C THR A 141 -3.56 19.93 -18.19
N TYR A 142 -4.58 19.58 -17.40
CA TYR A 142 -5.97 19.97 -17.59
C TYR A 142 -6.64 20.17 -16.22
N PRO A 143 -7.64 21.08 -16.10
CA PRO A 143 -8.41 21.21 -14.88
C PRO A 143 -9.08 19.88 -14.56
N TYR A 144 -8.80 19.34 -13.37
CA TYR A 144 -9.56 18.22 -12.83
C TYR A 144 -10.99 18.70 -12.61
N THR A 145 -11.89 18.31 -13.51
CA THR A 145 -13.34 18.47 -13.29
C THR A 145 -13.77 17.30 -12.44
N ASP A 146 -14.23 17.59 -11.23
CA ASP A 146 -14.75 16.59 -10.29
C ASP A 146 -16.02 15.98 -10.91
N LYS A 147 -15.87 14.90 -11.68
CA LYS A 147 -17.01 14.16 -12.23
C LYS A 147 -17.57 13.27 -11.11
N GLY A 148 -18.40 13.81 -10.23
CA GLY A 148 -19.25 12.99 -9.37
C GLY A 148 -19.62 13.52 -7.98
N ALA A 149 -20.00 14.79 -7.87
CA ALA A 149 -20.79 15.28 -6.74
C ALA A 149 -22.20 15.68 -7.23
N ASP A 150 -22.92 14.72 -7.81
CA ASP A 150 -24.37 14.73 -8.01
C ASP A 150 -24.97 13.42 -7.49
#